data_AF-A0ABC8REB0-F1
#
_entry.id   AF-A0ABC8REB0-F1
#
_cell.length_a   1.000
_cell.length_b   1.000
_cell.length_c   1.000
_cell.angle_alpha   90.00
_cell.angle_beta   90.00
_cell.angle_gamma   90.00
#
_symmetry.space_group_name_H-M   'P 1'
#
loop_
_entity.id
_entity.type
_entity.pdbx_description
1 polymer ?
#
loop_
_entity_poly.entity_id
_entity_poly.type
_entity_poly.pdbx_seq_one_letter_code
_entity_poly.pdbx_strand_id
1 'polypeptide(L)'
;MDDKKDSFSFPGIGLVPSHVLMGIQQGAAALPLSPLGEACLRMDLTAIHEILEKLGYKDDEGAATELSFQMWTNQMQETLNTKKKGDIAFQHKDFRAAIECYTQFIEVGTTVSPTVFARRSLSYLMSDVPQEALDDSVQAQVISPVWHIASYLQAAALFALGRENEAQIALKEGSVLEEKRNMIS
;
A
#
# COMPACT_ATOMS: atom_id res chain seq x y z
N MET A 1 -9.47 -1.81 -86.28
CA MET A 1 -9.55 -0.59 -85.48
C MET A 1 -9.60 -0.99 -84.03
N ASP A 2 -8.49 -0.74 -83.33
CA ASP A 2 -8.41 -0.20 -81.96
C ASP A 2 -9.02 -1.06 -80.82
N ASP A 3 -8.36 -1.32 -79.70
CA ASP A 3 -7.10 -0.82 -79.20
C ASP A 3 -6.63 -1.72 -78.03
N LYS A 4 -5.32 -1.71 -77.83
CA LYS A 4 -4.59 -2.37 -76.73
C LYS A 4 -5.13 -2.02 -75.34
N LYS A 5 -5.06 -2.97 -74.42
CA LYS A 5 -4.45 -2.76 -73.09
C LYS A 5 -4.09 -4.07 -72.42
N ASP A 6 -2.89 -4.53 -72.73
CA ASP A 6 -2.14 -5.48 -71.91
C ASP A 6 -1.85 -4.82 -70.56
N SER A 7 -2.49 -5.30 -69.49
CA SER A 7 -2.16 -4.90 -68.13
C SER A 7 -1.08 -5.83 -67.60
N PHE A 8 0.14 -5.29 -67.56
CA PHE A 8 1.29 -5.89 -66.90
C PHE A 8 1.01 -6.06 -65.40
N SER A 9 0.95 -7.31 -64.95
CA SER A 9 0.94 -7.67 -63.53
C SER A 9 2.38 -7.64 -63.02
N PHE A 10 2.76 -6.58 -62.30
CA PHE A 10 3.97 -6.57 -61.47
C PHE A 10 3.70 -7.35 -60.17
N PRO A 11 4.62 -8.21 -59.70
CA PRO A 11 4.50 -8.82 -58.38
C PRO A 11 4.70 -7.73 -57.32
N GLY A 12 3.58 -7.30 -56.73
CA GLY A 12 3.55 -6.37 -55.61
C GLY A 12 4.24 -6.98 -54.39
N ILE A 13 5.46 -6.50 -54.17
CA ILE A 13 6.14 -6.29 -52.90
C ILE A 13 5.14 -6.24 -51.72
N GLY A 14 5.40 -7.09 -50.72
CA GLY A 14 4.47 -7.42 -49.65
C GLY A 14 3.86 -6.24 -48.90
N LEU A 15 2.55 -6.31 -48.72
CA LEU A 15 1.82 -5.60 -47.67
C LEU A 15 1.55 -6.62 -46.56
N VAL A 16 2.55 -6.82 -45.70
CA VAL A 16 2.29 -7.40 -44.37
C VAL A 16 1.44 -6.36 -43.63
N PRO A 17 0.21 -6.69 -43.20
CA PRO A 17 -0.62 -5.70 -42.55
C PRO A 17 0.05 -5.32 -41.21
N SER A 18 0.16 -4.02 -40.93
CA SER A 18 0.96 -3.44 -39.82
C SER A 18 0.61 -3.95 -38.42
N HIS A 19 -0.48 -4.71 -38.26
CA HIS A 19 -0.82 -5.42 -37.02
C HIS A 19 0.13 -6.59 -36.66
N VAL A 20 1.05 -7.02 -37.54
CA VAL A 20 2.01 -8.12 -37.27
C VAL A 20 3.35 -7.60 -36.70
N LEU A 21 3.50 -6.29 -36.48
CA LEU A 21 4.75 -5.67 -36.00
C LEU A 21 4.61 -4.84 -34.71
N MET A 22 3.65 -5.19 -33.86
CA MET A 22 3.74 -4.90 -32.43
C MET A 22 3.16 -6.07 -31.65
N GLY A 23 3.98 -7.11 -31.48
CA GLY A 23 3.91 -7.98 -30.31
C GLY A 23 4.28 -7.19 -29.05
N ILE A 24 3.57 -6.10 -28.77
CA ILE A 24 3.51 -5.58 -27.41
C ILE A 24 2.47 -6.46 -26.76
N GLN A 25 2.94 -7.58 -26.20
CA GLN A 25 2.29 -8.11 -25.02
C GLN A 25 2.13 -6.93 -24.08
N GLN A 26 0.90 -6.46 -23.90
CA GLN A 26 0.52 -5.76 -22.68
C GLN A 26 0.54 -6.77 -21.51
N GLY A 27 1.63 -7.52 -21.37
CA GLY A 27 2.14 -7.86 -20.07
C GLY A 27 3.08 -6.71 -19.77
N ALA A 28 2.58 -5.68 -19.09
CA ALA A 28 3.48 -4.89 -18.27
C ALA A 28 4.25 -5.93 -17.46
N ALA A 29 5.53 -6.10 -17.75
CA ALA A 29 6.37 -7.02 -17.00
C ALA A 29 6.19 -6.58 -15.56
N ALA A 30 5.43 -7.34 -14.77
CA ALA A 30 5.16 -7.03 -13.39
C ALA A 30 6.55 -6.93 -12.77
N LEU A 31 6.96 -5.71 -12.42
CA LEU A 31 8.18 -5.53 -11.65
C LEU A 31 8.05 -6.48 -10.46
N PRO A 32 9.10 -7.24 -10.13
CA PRO A 32 9.02 -8.17 -9.02
C PRO A 32 8.65 -7.37 -7.77
N LEU A 33 7.41 -7.54 -7.30
CA LEU A 33 6.92 -6.86 -6.12
C LEU A 33 7.62 -7.44 -4.90
N SER A 34 7.77 -6.62 -3.86
CA SER A 34 8.18 -7.13 -2.56
C SER A 34 7.12 -8.07 -1.99
N PRO A 35 7.45 -8.89 -0.98
CA PRO A 35 6.48 -9.75 -0.31
C PRO A 35 5.23 -9.00 0.17
N LEU A 36 5.39 -7.74 0.60
CA LEU A 36 4.27 -6.89 0.99
C LEU A 36 3.45 -6.44 -0.22
N GLY A 37 4.10 -5.98 -1.30
CA GLY A 37 3.42 -5.58 -2.52
C GLY A 37 2.61 -6.73 -3.14
N GLU A 38 3.16 -7.94 -3.17
CA GLU A 38 2.47 -9.14 -3.65
C GLU A 38 1.28 -9.52 -2.75
N ALA A 39 1.44 -9.43 -1.43
CA ALA A 39 0.37 -9.67 -0.48
C ALA A 39 -0.78 -8.66 -0.66
N CYS A 40 -0.45 -7.38 -0.85
CA CYS A 40 -1.43 -6.33 -1.16
C CYS A 40 -2.10 -6.54 -2.51
N LEU A 41 -1.39 -7.00 -3.55
CA LEU A 41 -2.01 -7.30 -4.84
C LEU A 41 -3.01 -8.47 -4.73
N ARG A 42 -2.69 -9.49 -3.93
CA ARG A 42 -3.51 -10.69 -3.76
C ARG A 42 -4.64 -10.54 -2.75
N MET A 43 -4.74 -9.41 -2.06
CA MET A 43 -5.60 -9.25 -0.87
C MET A 43 -5.29 -10.30 0.22
N ASP A 44 -4.04 -10.73 0.35
CA ASP A 44 -3.65 -11.64 1.44
C ASP A 44 -3.45 -10.85 2.74
N LEU A 45 -4.56 -10.50 3.39
CA LEU A 45 -4.56 -9.72 4.63
C LEU A 45 -3.78 -10.42 5.75
N THR A 46 -3.67 -11.75 5.72
CA THR A 46 -2.90 -12.51 6.72
C THR A 46 -1.41 -12.30 6.53
N ALA A 47 -0.92 -12.37 5.28
CA ALA A 47 0.47 -12.07 4.98
C ALA A 47 0.82 -10.60 5.31
N ILE A 48 -0.09 -9.65 5.00
CA ILE A 48 0.09 -8.23 5.36
C ILE A 48 0.21 -8.08 6.89
N HIS A 49 -0.66 -8.77 7.66
CA HIS A 49 -0.61 -8.74 9.13
C HIS A 49 0.74 -9.19 9.68
N GLU A 50 1.25 -10.34 9.22
CA GLU A 50 2.54 -10.85 9.68
C GLU A 50 3.70 -9.91 9.33
N ILE A 51 3.65 -9.25 8.17
CA ILE A 51 4.66 -8.29 7.75
C ILE A 51 4.63 -7.05 8.65
N LEU A 52 3.45 -6.49 8.93
CA LEU A 52 3.30 -5.34 9.83
C LEU A 52 3.70 -5.66 11.28
N GLU A 53 3.48 -6.89 11.74
CA GLU A 53 3.96 -7.34 13.05
C GLU A 53 5.49 -7.36 13.09
N LYS A 54 6.14 -7.97 12.08
CA LYS A 54 7.60 -8.07 11.97
C LYS A 54 8.30 -6.72 11.78
N LEU A 55 7.66 -5.80 11.06
CA LEU A 55 8.16 -4.43 10.87
C LEU A 55 8.22 -3.69 12.22
N GLY A 56 7.20 -3.87 13.06
CA GLY A 56 7.10 -3.16 14.34
C GLY A 56 6.99 -1.65 14.13
N TYR A 57 7.70 -0.88 14.95
CA TYR A 57 7.74 0.60 14.92
C TYR A 57 9.06 1.14 14.33
N LYS A 58 9.79 0.34 13.54
CA LYS A 58 11.14 0.71 13.05
C LYS A 58 11.13 1.96 12.16
N ASP A 59 10.00 2.24 11.53
CA ASP A 59 9.82 3.32 10.57
C ASP A 59 9.15 4.56 11.17
N ASP A 60 8.82 4.54 12.47
CA ASP A 60 8.36 5.72 13.19
C ASP A 60 9.60 6.60 13.50
N GLU A 61 9.98 7.45 12.55
CA GLU A 61 10.99 8.48 12.79
C GLU A 61 10.56 9.39 13.95
N GLY A 62 11.29 9.32 15.08
CA GLY A 62 11.11 10.27 16.20
C GLY A 62 10.23 9.82 17.37
N ALA A 63 9.63 8.62 17.36
CA ALA A 63 8.81 8.18 18.50
C ALA A 63 9.65 7.72 19.72
N ALA A 64 10.92 7.36 19.53
CA ALA A 64 11.77 6.82 20.59
C ALA A 64 12.76 7.83 21.21
N THR A 65 13.07 8.95 20.55
CA THR A 65 14.32 9.69 20.85
C THR A 65 14.16 10.98 21.65
N GLU A 66 12.97 11.33 22.14
CA GLU A 66 12.85 12.42 23.13
C GLU A 66 11.80 12.08 24.19
N LEU A 67 12.00 10.92 24.82
CA LEU A 67 11.28 10.50 26.03
C LEU A 67 11.96 11.09 27.29
N SER A 68 12.26 12.39 27.26
CA SER A 68 12.83 13.14 28.37
C SER A 68 11.72 13.71 29.26
N PHE A 69 11.85 13.58 30.59
CA PHE A 69 11.09 14.12 31.75
C PHE A 69 9.55 14.33 31.67
N GLN A 70 9.02 14.85 30.56
CA GLN A 70 7.62 15.04 30.17
C GLN A 70 6.81 13.72 30.02
N MET A 71 7.50 12.61 29.77
CA MET A 71 6.90 11.27 29.65
C MET A 71 6.26 10.76 30.96
N TRP A 72 6.50 11.43 32.10
CA TRP A 72 6.00 11.07 33.43
C TRP A 72 4.63 11.71 33.78
N THR A 73 3.88 12.28 32.83
CA THR A 73 2.50 12.65 33.14
C THR A 73 1.59 11.41 33.08
N ASN A 74 0.65 11.29 34.03
CA ASN A 74 -0.28 10.14 34.09
C ASN A 74 -1.04 9.93 32.76
N GLN A 75 -1.38 11.03 32.08
CA GLN A 75 -2.08 11.00 30.79
C GLN A 75 -1.22 10.40 29.67
N MET A 76 0.06 10.78 29.56
CA MET A 76 0.97 10.21 28.56
C MET A 76 1.19 8.71 28.80
N GLN A 77 1.31 8.30 30.06
CA GLN A 77 1.45 6.89 30.42
C GLN A 77 0.19 6.09 30.07
N GLU A 78 -1.00 6.65 30.30
CA GLU A 78 -2.28 6.03 29.92
C GLU A 78 -2.43 5.90 28.40
N THR A 79 -2.06 6.93 27.64
CA THR A 79 -2.04 6.90 26.16
C THR A 79 -1.13 5.78 25.64
N LEU A 80 0.11 5.69 26.14
CA LEU A 80 1.05 4.63 25.73
C LEU A 80 0.57 3.23 26.17
N ASN A 81 -0.08 3.11 27.32
CA ASN A 81 -0.71 1.86 27.75
C ASN A 81 -1.84 1.43 26.79
N THR A 82 -2.62 2.40 26.30
CA THR A 82 -3.71 2.14 25.35
C THR A 82 -3.17 1.68 24.00
N LYS A 83 -2.11 2.34 23.50
CA LYS A 83 -1.35 1.85 22.32
C LYS A 83 -0.90 0.40 22.49
N LYS A 84 -0.26 0.09 23.64
CA LYS A 84 0.23 -1.26 23.92
C LYS A 84 -0.88 -2.30 23.99
N LYS A 85 -2.05 -1.95 24.53
CA LYS A 85 -3.24 -2.82 24.49
C LYS A 85 -3.69 -3.08 23.05
N GLY A 86 -3.72 -2.03 22.21
CA GLY A 86 -3.99 -2.15 20.78
C GLY A 86 -3.01 -3.09 20.08
N ASP A 87 -1.71 -2.99 20.39
CA ASP A 87 -0.68 -3.87 19.83
C ASP A 87 -0.87 -5.35 20.21
N ILE A 88 -1.24 -5.61 21.46
CA ILE A 88 -1.53 -6.99 21.93
C ILE A 88 -2.79 -7.53 21.24
N ALA A 89 -3.84 -6.71 21.13
CA ALA A 89 -5.06 -7.09 20.42
C ALA A 89 -4.78 -7.37 18.93
N PHE A 90 -4.01 -6.51 18.28
CA PHE A 90 -3.59 -6.68 16.89
C PHE A 90 -2.78 -7.97 16.70
N GLN A 91 -1.84 -8.27 17.58
CA GLN A 91 -1.06 -9.51 17.55
C GLN A 91 -1.95 -10.75 17.70
N HIS A 92 -2.93 -10.70 18.61
CA HIS A 92 -3.90 -11.79 18.80
C HIS A 92 -5.02 -11.83 17.75
N LYS A 93 -4.96 -10.97 16.71
CA LYS A 93 -5.97 -10.86 15.65
C LYS A 93 -7.37 -10.49 16.17
N ASP A 94 -7.44 -9.87 17.34
CA ASP A 94 -8.65 -9.22 17.86
C ASP A 94 -8.73 -7.81 17.27
N PHE A 95 -9.10 -7.74 15.99
CA PHE A 95 -9.08 -6.50 15.21
C PHE A 95 -10.08 -5.46 15.72
N ARG A 96 -11.19 -5.89 16.32
CA ARG A 96 -12.16 -4.98 16.92
C ARG A 96 -11.56 -4.28 18.14
N ALA A 97 -10.97 -5.04 19.07
CA ALA A 97 -10.32 -4.44 20.23
C ALA A 97 -9.10 -3.58 19.81
N ALA A 98 -8.37 -3.99 18.77
CA ALA A 98 -7.28 -3.21 18.21
C ALA A 98 -7.77 -1.85 17.69
N ILE A 99 -8.87 -1.82 16.91
CA ILE A 99 -9.49 -0.59 16.41
C ILE A 99 -9.89 0.32 17.57
N GLU A 100 -10.58 -0.20 18.59
CA GLU A 100 -11.03 0.59 19.74
C GLU A 100 -9.85 1.22 20.49
N CYS A 101 -8.79 0.44 20.76
CA CYS A 101 -7.60 0.93 21.44
C CYS A 101 -6.83 1.97 20.60
N TYR A 102 -6.61 1.69 19.30
CA TYR A 102 -5.91 2.64 18.44
C TYR A 102 -6.69 3.93 18.23
N THR A 103 -8.02 3.87 18.17
CA THR A 103 -8.87 5.07 18.11
C THR A 103 -8.73 5.92 19.37
N GLN A 104 -8.81 5.33 20.56
CA GLN A 104 -8.59 6.05 21.80
C GLN A 104 -7.19 6.69 21.85
N PHE A 105 -6.16 5.97 21.43
CA PHE A 105 -4.79 6.51 21.35
C PHE A 105 -4.70 7.73 20.43
N ILE A 106 -5.32 7.66 19.24
CA ILE A 106 -5.32 8.74 18.24
C ILE A 106 -6.12 9.94 18.75
N GLU A 107 -7.29 9.73 19.35
CA GLU A 107 -8.16 10.80 19.88
C GLU A 107 -7.51 11.60 21.01
N VAL A 108 -6.72 10.95 21.87
CA VAL A 108 -5.97 11.65 22.92
C VAL A 108 -4.85 12.51 22.32
N GLY A 109 -4.32 12.14 21.15
CA GLY A 109 -3.50 13.01 20.30
C GLY A 109 -2.13 13.41 20.87
N THR A 110 -1.68 12.79 21.96
CA THR A 110 -0.40 13.16 22.62
C THR A 110 0.83 12.79 21.77
N THR A 111 0.72 11.73 20.96
CA THR A 111 1.78 11.29 20.05
C THR A 111 1.17 10.80 18.74
N VAL A 112 1.79 11.16 17.62
CA VAL A 112 1.37 10.73 16.29
C VAL A 112 2.29 9.59 15.84
N SER A 113 1.69 8.49 15.36
CA SER A 113 2.43 7.30 14.93
C SER A 113 1.86 6.77 13.61
N PRO A 114 2.63 6.81 12.50
CA PRO A 114 2.15 6.27 11.22
C PRO A 114 1.88 4.77 11.31
N THR A 115 2.67 4.02 12.11
CA THR A 115 2.43 2.59 12.37
C THR A 115 1.07 2.31 13.02
N VAL A 116 0.61 3.16 13.95
CA VAL A 116 -0.71 2.98 14.57
C VAL A 116 -1.84 3.12 13.53
N PHE A 117 -1.76 4.12 12.65
CA PHE A 117 -2.70 4.27 11.54
C PHE A 117 -2.64 3.08 10.58
N ALA A 118 -1.45 2.60 10.22
CA ALA A 118 -1.29 1.42 9.36
C ALA A 118 -1.91 0.14 9.96
N ARG A 119 -1.69 -0.11 11.26
CA ARG A 119 -2.27 -1.29 11.95
C ARG A 119 -3.79 -1.18 12.09
N ARG A 120 -4.31 0.02 12.37
CA ARG A 120 -5.76 0.26 12.43
C ARG A 120 -6.40 0.14 11.04
N SER A 121 -5.73 0.63 10.00
CA SER A 121 -6.13 0.43 8.59
C SER A 121 -6.30 -1.06 8.25
N LEU A 122 -5.29 -1.89 8.54
CA LEU A 122 -5.42 -3.34 8.31
C LEU A 122 -6.52 -3.96 9.16
N SER A 123 -6.70 -3.51 10.40
CA SER A 123 -7.76 -4.00 11.28
C SER A 123 -9.15 -3.68 10.71
N TYR A 124 -9.33 -2.52 10.09
CA TYR A 124 -10.54 -2.17 9.35
C TYR A 124 -10.75 -3.05 8.12
N LEU A 125 -9.70 -3.35 7.34
CA LEU A 125 -9.80 -4.31 6.23
C LEU A 125 -10.23 -5.70 6.70
N MET A 126 -9.66 -6.18 7.81
CA MET A 126 -10.04 -7.45 8.44
C MET A 126 -11.46 -7.46 9.01
N SER A 127 -12.07 -6.28 9.16
CA SER A 127 -13.43 -6.11 9.67
C SER A 127 -14.43 -5.76 8.56
N ASP A 128 -14.04 -5.85 7.29
CA ASP A 128 -14.83 -5.47 6.11
C ASP A 128 -15.28 -3.98 6.10
N VAL A 129 -14.39 -3.10 6.58
CA VAL A 129 -14.61 -1.65 6.64
C VAL A 129 -13.56 -0.90 5.79
N PRO A 130 -13.54 -1.07 4.47
CA PRO A 130 -12.39 -0.67 3.64
C PRO A 130 -12.28 0.85 3.39
N GLN A 131 -13.35 1.63 3.59
CA GLN A 131 -13.28 3.08 3.43
C GLN A 131 -12.46 3.72 4.56
N GLU A 132 -12.73 3.33 5.80
CA GLU A 132 -11.98 3.77 6.98
C GLU A 132 -10.54 3.26 6.94
N ALA A 133 -10.32 2.07 6.36
CA ALA A 133 -8.97 1.58 6.09
C ALA A 133 -8.20 2.48 5.12
N LEU A 134 -8.86 2.94 4.06
CA LEU A 134 -8.26 3.87 3.11
C LEU A 134 -7.91 5.20 3.79
N ASP A 135 -8.84 5.76 4.56
CA ASP A 135 -8.64 7.02 5.28
C ASP A 135 -7.42 6.94 6.22
N ASP A 136 -7.29 5.85 6.99
CA ASP A 136 -6.14 5.63 7.87
C ASP A 136 -4.82 5.47 7.10
N SER A 137 -4.83 4.76 5.97
CA SER A 137 -3.63 4.58 5.15
C SER A 137 -3.17 5.88 4.50
N VAL A 138 -4.10 6.79 4.16
CA VAL A 138 -3.79 8.15 3.71
C VAL A 138 -3.22 8.98 4.85
N GLN A 139 -3.78 8.90 6.07
CA GLN A 139 -3.22 9.59 7.25
C GLN A 139 -1.80 9.12 7.57
N ALA A 140 -1.54 7.81 7.48
CA ALA A 140 -0.19 7.27 7.65
C ALA A 140 0.82 7.87 6.63
N GLN A 141 0.41 8.05 5.38
CA GLN A 141 1.22 8.69 4.35
C GLN A 141 1.43 10.19 4.62
N VAL A 142 0.43 10.91 5.13
CA VAL A 142 0.57 12.32 5.52
C VAL A 142 1.63 12.48 6.63
N ILE A 143 1.64 11.56 7.59
CA ILE A 143 2.60 11.56 8.71
C ILE A 143 4.00 11.17 8.22
N SER A 144 4.10 10.18 7.32
CA SER A 144 5.38 9.74 6.76
C SER A 144 5.29 9.65 5.23
N PRO A 145 5.56 10.76 4.51
CA PRO A 145 5.35 10.86 3.05
C PRO A 145 6.18 9.90 2.20
N VAL A 146 7.28 9.38 2.73
CA VAL A 146 8.19 8.45 2.02
C VAL A 146 7.97 7.00 2.43
N TRP A 147 6.93 6.70 3.21
CA TRP A 147 6.71 5.37 3.77
C TRP A 147 5.91 4.47 2.83
N HIS A 148 6.61 3.58 2.13
CA HIS A 148 6.04 2.64 1.16
C HIS A 148 4.92 1.76 1.73
N ILE A 149 4.96 1.42 3.03
CA ILE A 149 3.92 0.61 3.70
C ILE A 149 2.54 1.28 3.60
N ALA A 150 2.47 2.61 3.77
CA ALA A 150 1.22 3.35 3.68
C ALA A 150 0.61 3.27 2.27
N SER A 151 1.43 3.39 1.22
CA SER A 151 0.97 3.28 -0.17
C SER A 151 0.48 1.86 -0.51
N TYR A 152 1.15 0.83 0.00
CA TYR A 152 0.69 -0.55 -0.16
C TYR A 152 -0.64 -0.83 0.55
N LEU A 153 -0.85 -0.25 1.74
CA LEU A 153 -2.15 -0.36 2.44
C LEU A 153 -3.27 0.44 1.74
N GLN A 154 -2.95 1.59 1.13
CA GLN A 154 -3.90 2.31 0.26
C GLN A 154 -4.33 1.44 -0.91
N ALA A 155 -3.38 0.77 -1.58
CA ALA A 155 -3.69 -0.18 -2.63
C ALA A 155 -4.60 -1.30 -2.11
N ALA A 156 -4.29 -1.85 -0.93
CA ALA A 156 -5.09 -2.89 -0.30
C ALA A 156 -6.55 -2.48 -0.11
N ALA A 157 -6.77 -1.28 0.46
CA ALA A 157 -8.09 -0.73 0.68
C ALA A 157 -8.83 -0.38 -0.63
N LEU A 158 -8.13 0.15 -1.62
CA LEU A 158 -8.73 0.49 -2.92
C LEU A 158 -9.18 -0.76 -3.69
N PHE A 159 -8.45 -1.86 -3.63
CA PHE A 159 -8.90 -3.14 -4.19
C PHE A 159 -10.16 -3.66 -3.46
N ALA A 160 -10.18 -3.59 -2.12
CA ALA A 160 -11.37 -3.97 -1.34
C ALA A 160 -12.60 -3.09 -1.67
N LEU A 161 -12.39 -1.84 -2.08
CA LEU A 161 -13.43 -0.92 -2.57
C LEU A 161 -13.81 -1.14 -4.05
N GLY A 162 -13.14 -2.04 -4.77
CA GLY A 162 -13.33 -2.25 -6.21
C GLY A 162 -12.76 -1.13 -7.11
N ARG A 163 -11.92 -0.24 -6.56
CA ARG A 163 -11.29 0.88 -7.27
C ARG A 163 -9.95 0.45 -7.88
N GLU A 164 -9.99 -0.55 -8.76
CA GLU A 164 -8.81 -1.26 -9.27
C GLU A 164 -7.76 -0.32 -9.91
N ASN A 165 -8.18 0.66 -10.71
CA ASN A 165 -7.26 1.57 -11.39
C ASN A 165 -6.42 2.37 -10.38
N GLU A 166 -7.07 2.86 -9.30
CA GLU A 166 -6.40 3.63 -8.26
C GLU A 166 -5.53 2.73 -7.39
N ALA A 167 -5.97 1.50 -7.14
CA ALA A 167 -5.20 0.51 -6.41
C ALA A 167 -3.88 0.16 -7.12
N GLN A 168 -3.92 -0.02 -8.45
CA GLN A 168 -2.72 -0.27 -9.26
C GLN A 168 -1.76 0.92 -9.25
N ILE A 169 -2.27 2.15 -9.21
CA ILE A 169 -1.43 3.36 -9.06
C ILE A 169 -0.75 3.36 -7.70
N ALA A 170 -1.51 3.20 -6.61
CA ALA A 170 -0.97 3.17 -5.25
C ALA A 170 0.07 2.04 -5.05
N LEU A 171 -0.16 0.88 -5.67
CA LEU A 171 0.76 -0.25 -5.64
C LEU A 171 2.08 0.05 -6.35
N LYS A 172 2.02 0.72 -7.50
CA LYS A 172 3.21 1.20 -8.22
C LYS A 172 3.96 2.26 -7.42
N GLU A 173 3.25 3.18 -6.78
CA GLU A 173 3.85 4.20 -5.91
C GLU A 173 4.59 3.57 -4.73
N GLY A 174 3.97 2.59 -4.06
CA GLY A 174 4.60 1.82 -2.98
C GLY A 174 5.90 1.16 -3.43
N SER A 175 5.91 0.52 -4.60
CA SER A 175 7.11 -0.11 -5.17
C SER A 175 8.23 0.91 -5.44
N VAL A 176 7.90 2.08 -6.00
CA VAL A 176 8.88 3.14 -6.25
C VAL A 176 9.44 3.72 -4.96
N LEU A 177 8.62 3.90 -3.92
CA LEU A 177 9.07 4.38 -2.61
C LEU A 177 9.98 3.36 -1.91
N GLU A 178 9.63 2.07 -2.01
CA GLU A 178 10.41 0.98 -1.44
C GLU A 178 11.79 0.86 -2.10
N GLU A 179 11.85 0.93 -3.44
CA GLU A 179 13.11 0.92 -4.18
C GLU A 179 14.01 2.10 -3.78
N LYS A 180 13.44 3.31 -3.73
CA LYS A 180 14.17 4.51 -3.27
C LYS A 180 14.71 4.35 -1.86
N ARG A 181 13.93 3.76 -0.94
CA ARG A 181 14.37 3.50 0.43
C ARG A 181 15.55 2.53 0.48
N ASN A 182 15.49 1.44 -0.28
CA ASN A 182 16.54 0.44 -0.35
C ASN A 182 17.84 0.96 -0.98
N MET A 183 17.76 2.01 -1.82
CA MET A 183 18.95 2.70 -2.36
C MET A 183 19.65 3.60 -1.33
N ILE A 184 18.94 4.01 -0.27
CA ILE A 184 19.43 4.96 0.74
C ILE A 184 19.93 4.23 2.00
N SER A 185 19.49 2.99 2.26
CA SER A 185 19.93 2.16 3.39
C SER A 185 21.26 1.45 3.13
#